data_AF-A0A3D4P639-F1
#
_entry.id   AF-A0A3D4P639-F1
#
_cell.length_a   1.000
_cell.length_b   1.000
_cell.length_c   1.000
_cell.angle_alpha   90.00
_cell.angle_beta   90.00
_cell.angle_gamma   90.00
#
_symmetry.space_group_name_H-M   'P 1'
#
loop_
_entity.id
_entity.type
_entity.pdbx_description
1 polymer ?
#
loop_
_entity_poly.entity_id
_entity_poly.type
_entity_poly.pdbx_seq_one_letter_code
_entity_poly.pdbx_strand_id
1 'polypeptide(L)'
;LIDAAHQIGLSVILDVVYNHLGPEGNYLGEFGAYFSGTYSTAWGEALNYDGPHSDPVRQYFLENVWHWIHDFHLDGLRLDAVHSIYDKSPVHILTEIKQVADAAAKARGSEAIIIAESLLNDVRMIRPPEQGGYGLDAEWNEDFHHAVQAFMTEEHSGKYADFGEVQHLKTIFEENFSLSGQYSQFRQKRWGAPAVGFAGSRFIAGIQNHDHIGNRAQGERFSQLLSPAEYRLAACLSLVSPFLPLIFMGEEYGETNPFPFFCSFQDLKLIRNVRKGRKRDFGFGRNVLDPQKESTYEMAKLQWNWPEGSEQAGYRQMYHDLLQARRTWPAIKNPLTRTACLRPDQENTTLLEWKYESESQTLVCLFNLTDQMQTIEFNERAILFRSEVQLYTATTDIEPLSTEKLRPFECAVMSSIP
;
A
#
# COMPACT_ATOMS: atom_id res chain seq x y z
N LEU A 1 13.97 -12.33 -16.64
CA LEU A 1 13.75 -11.31 -15.58
C LEU A 1 13.76 -11.97 -14.21
N ILE A 2 12.82 -12.89 -13.94
CA ILE A 2 12.66 -13.56 -12.63
C ILE A 2 13.97 -14.22 -12.18
N ASP A 3 14.58 -15.06 -13.03
CA ASP A 3 15.88 -15.68 -12.72
C ASP A 3 16.98 -14.67 -12.36
N ALA A 4 17.01 -13.50 -13.02
CA ALA A 4 18.00 -12.46 -12.74
C ALA A 4 17.74 -11.77 -11.38
N ALA A 5 16.48 -11.61 -10.99
CA ALA A 5 16.12 -11.11 -9.66
C ALA A 5 16.50 -12.12 -8.56
N HIS A 6 16.25 -13.41 -8.80
CA HIS A 6 16.63 -14.48 -7.87
C HIS A 6 18.14 -14.57 -7.66
N GLN A 7 18.95 -14.39 -8.71
CA GLN A 7 20.41 -14.38 -8.62
C GLN A 7 20.97 -13.31 -7.67
N ILE A 8 20.21 -12.23 -7.43
CA ILE A 8 20.57 -11.17 -6.48
C ILE A 8 19.75 -11.21 -5.19
N GLY A 9 19.02 -12.30 -4.94
CA GLY A 9 18.26 -12.52 -3.71
C GLY A 9 16.96 -11.70 -3.61
N LEU A 10 16.38 -11.30 -4.74
CA LEU A 10 15.08 -10.62 -4.78
C LEU A 10 13.97 -11.57 -5.22
N SER A 11 12.92 -11.65 -4.41
CA SER A 11 11.67 -12.32 -4.79
C SER A 11 10.86 -11.48 -5.78
N VAL A 12 10.09 -12.14 -6.64
CA VAL A 12 9.23 -11.50 -7.63
C VAL A 12 7.78 -11.93 -7.43
N ILE A 13 6.91 -10.95 -7.23
CA ILE A 13 5.46 -11.12 -7.07
C ILE A 13 4.77 -10.48 -8.27
N LEU A 14 3.78 -11.17 -8.84
CA LEU A 14 3.00 -10.68 -9.96
C LEU A 14 1.62 -10.19 -9.52
N ASP A 15 1.20 -9.03 -10.00
CA ASP A 15 -0.18 -8.55 -9.88
C ASP A 15 -1.08 -9.28 -10.91
N VAL A 16 -2.13 -9.93 -10.46
CA VAL A 16 -3.06 -10.71 -11.29
C VAL A 16 -4.50 -10.29 -11.06
N VAL A 17 -5.25 -10.23 -12.16
CA VAL A 17 -6.64 -9.77 -12.17
C VAL A 17 -7.57 -10.97 -12.39
N TYR A 18 -8.20 -11.43 -11.31
CA TYR A 18 -9.14 -12.56 -11.31
C TYR A 18 -10.57 -12.14 -10.91
N ASN A 19 -10.88 -10.84 -10.90
CA ASN A 19 -12.22 -10.34 -10.62
C ASN A 19 -12.99 -9.93 -11.90
N HIS A 20 -12.27 -9.54 -12.95
CA HIS A 20 -12.84 -9.16 -14.26
C HIS A 20 -11.84 -9.44 -15.39
N LEU A 21 -12.25 -9.19 -16.64
CA LEU A 21 -11.39 -9.26 -17.81
C LEU A 21 -11.47 -7.96 -18.61
N GLY A 22 -10.38 -7.65 -19.32
CA GLY A 22 -10.27 -6.44 -20.13
C GLY A 22 -11.35 -6.36 -21.23
N PRO A 23 -11.76 -5.14 -21.63
CA PRO A 23 -12.86 -4.91 -22.57
C PRO A 23 -12.48 -5.13 -24.05
N GLU A 24 -11.21 -5.43 -24.35
CA GLU A 24 -10.69 -5.65 -25.70
C GLU A 24 -9.82 -6.92 -25.71
N GLY A 25 -10.00 -7.80 -26.69
CA GLY A 25 -9.24 -9.06 -26.84
C GLY A 25 -9.76 -10.27 -26.06
N ASN A 26 -10.88 -10.14 -25.36
CA ASN A 26 -11.49 -11.22 -24.59
C ASN A 26 -12.56 -11.97 -25.40
N TYR A 27 -12.31 -13.25 -25.68
CA TYR A 27 -13.22 -14.13 -26.43
C TYR A 27 -13.79 -15.27 -25.59
N LEU A 28 -13.50 -15.33 -24.28
CA LEU A 28 -13.83 -16.49 -23.45
C LEU A 28 -15.34 -16.78 -23.40
N GLY A 29 -16.17 -15.75 -23.46
CA GLY A 29 -17.64 -15.87 -23.49
C GLY A 29 -18.18 -16.57 -24.73
N GLU A 30 -17.39 -16.67 -25.82
CA GLU A 30 -17.77 -17.41 -27.02
C GLU A 30 -17.54 -18.92 -26.87
N PHE A 31 -16.70 -19.35 -25.92
CA PHE A 31 -16.31 -20.75 -25.72
C PHE A 31 -16.97 -21.42 -24.52
N GLY A 32 -17.52 -20.65 -23.57
CA GLY A 32 -18.15 -21.20 -22.39
C GLY A 32 -18.75 -20.15 -21.47
N ALA A 33 -19.37 -20.61 -20.38
CA ALA A 33 -20.04 -19.79 -19.39
C ALA A 33 -19.06 -19.11 -18.41
N TYR A 34 -18.08 -18.35 -18.95
CA TYR A 34 -17.04 -17.67 -18.16
C TYR A 34 -17.56 -16.52 -17.30
N PHE A 35 -18.70 -15.94 -17.66
CA PHE A 35 -19.26 -14.79 -16.96
C PHE A 35 -20.52 -15.15 -16.19
N SER A 36 -20.65 -14.55 -15.01
CA SER A 36 -21.81 -14.71 -14.14
C SER A 36 -22.98 -13.91 -14.71
N GLY A 37 -24.14 -14.55 -14.84
CA GLY A 37 -25.40 -13.84 -15.07
C GLY A 37 -26.00 -13.20 -13.81
N THR A 38 -25.35 -13.35 -12.65
CA THR A 38 -25.87 -12.93 -11.34
C THR A 38 -25.20 -11.66 -10.81
N TYR A 39 -23.91 -11.51 -11.06
CA TYR A 39 -23.10 -10.41 -10.50
C TYR A 39 -22.46 -9.57 -11.60
N SER A 40 -22.10 -8.34 -11.25
CA SER A 40 -21.32 -7.44 -12.11
C SER A 40 -20.28 -6.71 -11.27
N THR A 41 -19.20 -6.28 -11.91
CA THR A 41 -18.14 -5.48 -11.29
C THR A 41 -18.18 -4.04 -11.81
N ALA A 42 -17.37 -3.16 -11.24
CA ALA A 42 -17.21 -1.80 -11.76
C ALA A 42 -16.52 -1.77 -13.15
N TRP A 43 -15.82 -2.85 -13.52
CA TRP A 43 -14.96 -2.92 -14.71
C TRP A 43 -15.51 -3.82 -15.81
N GLY A 44 -16.59 -4.56 -15.55
CA GLY A 44 -17.21 -5.45 -16.55
C GLY A 44 -18.09 -6.53 -15.93
N GLU A 45 -18.40 -7.55 -16.74
CA GLU A 45 -19.10 -8.74 -16.27
C GLU A 45 -18.26 -9.48 -15.23
N ALA A 46 -18.89 -9.94 -14.16
CA ALA A 46 -18.19 -10.72 -13.14
C ALA A 46 -17.91 -12.14 -13.66
N LEU A 47 -16.84 -12.76 -13.19
CA LEU A 47 -16.49 -14.14 -13.55
C LEU A 47 -17.42 -15.14 -12.86
N ASN A 48 -17.68 -16.27 -13.53
CA ASN A 48 -18.58 -17.31 -13.05
C ASN A 48 -17.85 -18.32 -12.16
N TYR A 49 -17.74 -18.04 -10.86
CA TYR A 49 -17.12 -18.96 -9.89
C TYR A 49 -18.12 -19.87 -9.18
N ASP A 50 -19.40 -19.50 -9.08
CA ASP A 50 -20.41 -20.21 -8.27
C ASP A 50 -21.70 -20.61 -9.04
N GLY A 51 -21.84 -20.20 -10.30
CA GLY A 51 -23.02 -20.46 -11.12
C GLY A 51 -22.95 -21.79 -11.87
N PRO A 52 -23.99 -22.11 -12.67
CA PRO A 52 -23.97 -23.28 -13.54
C PRO A 52 -22.73 -23.28 -14.44
N HIS A 53 -22.09 -24.45 -14.57
CA HIS A 53 -20.88 -24.64 -15.37
C HIS A 53 -19.67 -23.80 -14.94
N SER A 54 -19.57 -23.44 -13.65
CA SER A 54 -18.41 -22.72 -13.11
C SER A 54 -17.14 -23.56 -13.01
N ASP A 55 -17.22 -24.90 -12.88
CA ASP A 55 -16.03 -25.73 -12.64
C ASP A 55 -14.89 -25.52 -13.67
N PRO A 56 -15.14 -25.49 -15.00
CA PRO A 56 -14.08 -25.20 -15.98
C PRO A 56 -13.54 -23.77 -15.87
N VAL A 57 -14.37 -22.81 -15.44
CA VAL A 57 -13.97 -21.42 -15.23
C VAL A 57 -13.04 -21.32 -14.03
N ARG A 58 -13.39 -21.95 -12.90
CA ARG A 58 -12.52 -22.07 -11.72
C ARG A 58 -11.18 -22.69 -12.12
N GLN A 59 -11.23 -23.82 -12.82
CA GLN A 59 -10.03 -24.54 -13.27
C GLN A 59 -9.12 -23.66 -14.12
N TYR A 60 -9.66 -22.86 -15.05
CA TYR A 60 -8.87 -21.93 -15.86
C TYR A 60 -8.01 -20.98 -15.02
N PHE A 61 -8.59 -20.38 -13.98
CA PHE A 61 -7.86 -19.46 -13.11
C PHE A 61 -6.90 -20.18 -12.15
N LEU A 62 -7.27 -21.35 -11.65
CA LEU A 62 -6.38 -22.17 -10.83
C LEU A 62 -5.16 -22.66 -11.63
N GLU A 63 -5.34 -23.08 -12.88
CA GLU A 63 -4.24 -23.42 -13.78
C GLU A 63 -3.37 -22.19 -14.09
N ASN A 64 -3.97 -21.00 -14.21
CA ASN A 64 -3.20 -19.77 -14.37
C ASN A 64 -2.32 -19.45 -13.15
N VAL A 65 -2.82 -19.69 -11.93
CA VAL A 65 -2.01 -19.59 -10.70
C VAL A 65 -0.84 -20.56 -10.72
N TRP A 66 -1.11 -21.83 -11.05
CA TRP A 66 -0.06 -22.84 -11.18
C TRP A 66 1.00 -22.40 -12.19
N HIS A 67 0.57 -21.96 -13.38
CA HIS A 67 1.45 -21.51 -14.44
C HIS A 67 2.41 -20.41 -13.98
N TRP A 68 1.90 -19.39 -13.30
CA TRP A 68 2.74 -18.29 -12.79
C TRP A 68 3.74 -18.73 -11.73
N ILE A 69 3.30 -19.52 -10.75
CA ILE A 69 4.16 -19.92 -9.62
C ILE A 69 5.15 -21.02 -10.02
N HIS A 70 4.69 -22.03 -10.75
CA HIS A 70 5.50 -23.20 -11.12
C HIS A 70 6.30 -22.96 -12.39
N ASP A 71 5.69 -22.51 -13.49
CA ASP A 71 6.37 -22.45 -14.79
C ASP A 71 7.20 -21.17 -14.97
N PHE A 72 6.76 -20.06 -14.38
CA PHE A 72 7.47 -18.78 -14.40
C PHE A 72 8.34 -18.55 -13.15
N HIS A 73 8.31 -19.45 -12.17
CA HIS A 73 9.05 -19.36 -10.91
C HIS A 73 8.72 -18.12 -10.06
N LEU A 74 7.50 -17.57 -10.15
CA LEU A 74 7.11 -16.45 -9.29
C LEU A 74 7.02 -16.89 -7.81
N ASP A 75 7.40 -15.97 -6.91
CA ASP A 75 7.40 -16.19 -5.45
C ASP A 75 6.08 -15.83 -4.80
N GLY A 76 5.12 -15.34 -5.58
CA GLY A 76 3.81 -14.98 -5.08
C GLY A 76 2.97 -14.24 -6.11
N LEU A 77 1.71 -14.03 -5.75
CA LEU A 77 0.76 -13.24 -6.52
C LEU A 77 0.08 -12.21 -5.62
N ARG A 78 -0.16 -11.00 -6.16
CA ARG A 78 -1.09 -10.03 -5.60
C ARG A 78 -2.37 -10.10 -6.41
N LEU A 79 -3.48 -10.40 -5.73
CA LEU A 79 -4.80 -10.55 -6.32
C LEU A 79 -5.53 -9.20 -6.31
N ASP A 80 -5.82 -8.68 -7.49
CA ASP A 80 -6.56 -7.45 -7.70
C ASP A 80 -8.01 -7.54 -7.23
N ALA A 81 -8.47 -6.49 -6.55
CA ALA A 81 -9.84 -6.24 -6.11
C ALA A 81 -10.61 -7.50 -5.69
N VAL A 82 -10.09 -8.26 -4.72
CA VAL A 82 -10.68 -9.56 -4.32
C VAL A 82 -12.10 -9.42 -3.78
N HIS A 83 -12.48 -8.21 -3.34
CA HIS A 83 -13.83 -7.86 -2.92
C HIS A 83 -14.85 -7.87 -4.07
N SER A 84 -14.39 -7.91 -5.33
CA SER A 84 -15.20 -8.08 -6.54
C SER A 84 -15.12 -9.52 -7.10
N ILE A 85 -14.49 -10.45 -6.39
CA ILE A 85 -14.57 -11.89 -6.67
C ILE A 85 -15.79 -12.44 -5.93
N TYR A 86 -16.82 -12.81 -6.70
CA TYR A 86 -18.07 -13.34 -6.14
C TYR A 86 -18.07 -14.86 -6.23
N ASP A 87 -18.09 -15.51 -5.06
CA ASP A 87 -18.19 -16.97 -4.99
C ASP A 87 -18.94 -17.40 -3.72
N LYS A 88 -20.08 -18.08 -3.90
CA LYS A 88 -20.88 -18.66 -2.81
C LYS A 88 -20.69 -20.17 -2.65
N SER A 89 -19.74 -20.76 -3.35
CA SER A 89 -19.40 -22.18 -3.20
C SER A 89 -18.97 -22.49 -1.76
N PRO A 90 -19.17 -23.72 -1.24
CA PRO A 90 -18.74 -24.10 0.10
C PRO A 90 -17.24 -23.87 0.36
N VAL A 91 -16.42 -23.98 -0.68
CA VAL A 91 -15.01 -23.55 -0.68
C VAL A 91 -14.88 -22.36 -1.61
N HIS A 92 -14.47 -21.22 -1.06
CA HIS A 92 -14.27 -20.00 -1.83
C HIS A 92 -13.04 -20.12 -2.74
N ILE A 93 -13.10 -19.58 -3.95
CA ILE A 93 -12.04 -19.66 -4.96
C ILE A 93 -10.70 -19.11 -4.44
N LEU A 94 -10.73 -18.10 -3.57
CA LEU A 94 -9.53 -17.57 -2.91
C LEU A 94 -8.81 -18.62 -2.05
N THR A 95 -9.56 -19.50 -1.36
CA THR A 95 -8.97 -20.63 -0.62
C THR A 95 -8.32 -21.62 -1.58
N GLU A 96 -8.97 -21.94 -2.70
CA GLU A 96 -8.40 -22.84 -3.70
C GLU A 96 -7.17 -22.24 -4.39
N ILE A 97 -7.17 -20.94 -4.68
CA ILE A 97 -6.01 -20.21 -5.23
C ILE A 97 -4.80 -20.37 -4.31
N LYS A 98 -4.98 -20.17 -3.00
CA LYS A 98 -3.89 -20.36 -2.03
C LYS A 98 -3.39 -21.80 -2.02
N GLN A 99 -4.30 -22.78 -2.00
CA GLN A 99 -3.93 -24.21 -2.03
C GLN A 99 -3.14 -24.58 -3.29
N VAL A 100 -3.55 -24.07 -4.46
CA VAL A 100 -2.88 -24.33 -5.74
C VAL A 100 -1.52 -23.63 -5.79
N ALA A 101 -1.42 -22.39 -5.30
CA ALA A 101 -0.14 -21.68 -5.21
C ALA A 101 0.86 -22.42 -4.31
N ASP A 102 0.42 -22.90 -3.14
CA ASP A 102 1.26 -23.67 -2.22
C ASP A 102 1.71 -25.00 -2.85
N ALA A 103 0.80 -25.69 -3.55
CA ALA A 103 1.13 -26.93 -4.25
C ALA A 103 2.15 -26.70 -5.38
N ALA A 104 1.95 -25.64 -6.17
CA ALA A 104 2.85 -25.24 -7.26
C ALA A 104 4.25 -24.87 -6.74
N ALA A 105 4.32 -24.06 -5.67
CA ALA A 105 5.58 -23.67 -5.03
C ALA A 105 6.31 -24.87 -4.41
N LYS A 106 5.57 -25.77 -3.75
CA LYS A 106 6.13 -26.98 -3.16
C LYS A 106 6.69 -27.93 -4.22
N ALA A 107 6.05 -28.04 -5.39
CA ALA A 107 6.54 -28.86 -6.49
C ALA A 107 7.92 -28.40 -7.00
N ARG A 108 8.26 -27.11 -6.86
CA ARG A 108 9.60 -26.55 -7.13
C ARG A 108 10.51 -26.45 -5.90
N GLY A 109 10.11 -26.98 -4.74
CA GLY A 109 10.89 -26.94 -3.50
C GLY A 109 10.98 -25.57 -2.84
N SER A 110 9.91 -24.77 -2.92
CA SER A 110 9.84 -23.39 -2.45
C SER A 110 8.51 -23.07 -1.76
N GLU A 111 8.30 -21.80 -1.39
CA GLU A 111 7.07 -21.26 -0.85
C GLU A 111 6.53 -20.13 -1.74
N ALA A 112 5.21 -19.91 -1.73
CA ALA A 112 4.58 -18.80 -2.43
C ALA A 112 3.71 -17.98 -1.48
N ILE A 113 3.70 -16.66 -1.69
CA ILE A 113 2.92 -15.70 -0.92
C ILE A 113 1.75 -15.19 -1.76
N ILE A 114 0.52 -15.32 -1.28
CA ILE A 114 -0.68 -14.78 -1.92
C ILE A 114 -1.20 -13.57 -1.13
N ILE A 115 -1.29 -12.44 -1.81
CA ILE A 115 -1.65 -11.14 -1.24
C ILE A 115 -3.01 -10.72 -1.80
N ALA A 116 -3.92 -10.28 -0.95
CA ALA A 116 -5.19 -9.70 -1.38
C ALA A 116 -5.14 -8.18 -1.45
N GLU A 117 -5.66 -7.59 -2.53
CA GLU A 117 -6.19 -6.23 -2.49
C GLU A 117 -7.67 -6.26 -2.12
N SER A 118 -7.98 -5.92 -0.87
CA SER A 118 -9.34 -5.90 -0.33
C SER A 118 -9.68 -4.53 0.23
N LEU A 119 -10.82 -3.98 -0.18
CA LEU A 119 -11.34 -2.72 0.36
C LEU A 119 -12.32 -2.93 1.52
N LEU A 120 -12.52 -4.19 1.96
CA LEU A 120 -13.58 -4.56 2.92
C LEU A 120 -13.18 -4.32 4.38
N ASN A 121 -11.90 -4.18 4.69
CA ASN A 121 -11.34 -4.22 6.05
C ASN A 121 -11.86 -5.45 6.82
N ASP A 122 -11.71 -6.62 6.21
CA ASP A 122 -12.18 -7.90 6.76
C ASP A 122 -11.06 -8.93 6.71
N VAL A 123 -10.51 -9.22 7.90
CA VAL A 123 -9.44 -10.21 8.09
C VAL A 123 -9.84 -11.63 7.70
N ARG A 124 -11.08 -11.88 7.25
CA ARG A 124 -11.45 -13.11 6.56
C ARG A 124 -10.50 -13.44 5.41
N MET A 125 -9.90 -12.44 4.75
CA MET A 125 -8.90 -12.67 3.69
C MET A 125 -7.71 -13.51 4.20
N ILE A 126 -7.16 -13.13 5.34
CA ILE A 126 -5.91 -13.68 5.88
C ILE A 126 -6.11 -14.73 6.98
N ARG A 127 -7.31 -14.80 7.56
CA ARG A 127 -7.64 -15.77 8.61
C ARG A 127 -7.59 -17.20 8.03
N PRO A 128 -7.09 -18.20 8.77
CA PRO A 128 -7.06 -19.58 8.30
C PRO A 128 -8.46 -20.16 8.01
N PRO A 129 -8.60 -21.10 7.07
CA PRO A 129 -9.88 -21.76 6.76
C PRO A 129 -10.53 -22.43 7.97
N GLU A 130 -9.74 -23.00 8.88
CA GLU A 130 -10.22 -23.65 10.11
C GLU A 130 -10.91 -22.67 11.08
N GLN A 131 -10.66 -21.37 10.90
CA GLN A 131 -11.28 -20.28 11.64
C GLN A 131 -12.25 -19.46 10.77
N GLY A 132 -12.63 -19.98 9.60
CA GLY A 132 -13.62 -19.37 8.70
C GLY A 132 -13.08 -18.29 7.76
N GLY A 133 -11.77 -18.20 7.57
CA GLY A 133 -11.17 -17.30 6.56
C GLY A 133 -10.76 -18.01 5.27
N TYR A 134 -10.07 -17.28 4.39
CA TYR A 134 -9.58 -17.79 3.10
C TYR A 134 -8.14 -18.30 3.15
N GLY A 135 -7.37 -17.92 4.17
CA GLY A 135 -6.00 -18.40 4.38
C GLY A 135 -4.93 -17.70 3.54
N LEU A 136 -5.22 -16.54 2.96
CA LEU A 136 -4.23 -15.76 2.21
C LEU A 136 -3.13 -15.23 3.14
N ASP A 137 -1.95 -14.94 2.60
CA ASP A 137 -0.76 -14.61 3.40
C ASP A 137 -0.76 -13.16 3.88
N ALA A 138 -1.28 -12.21 3.09
CA ALA A 138 -1.43 -10.81 3.51
C ALA A 138 -2.57 -10.11 2.78
N GLU A 139 -2.98 -8.94 3.28
CA GLU A 139 -3.88 -8.03 2.57
C GLU A 139 -3.35 -6.59 2.55
N TRP A 140 -3.70 -5.83 1.52
CA TRP A 140 -3.43 -4.40 1.48
C TRP A 140 -4.25 -3.67 2.54
N ASN A 141 -3.58 -2.79 3.30
CA ASN A 141 -4.18 -1.93 4.31
C ASN A 141 -4.33 -0.51 3.75
N GLU A 142 -5.44 -0.30 3.07
CA GLU A 142 -5.77 0.99 2.45
C GLU A 142 -6.09 2.08 3.48
N ASP A 143 -6.57 1.72 4.67
CA ASP A 143 -6.79 2.68 5.76
C ASP A 143 -5.50 3.43 6.12
N PHE A 144 -4.34 2.75 6.13
CA PHE A 144 -3.05 3.39 6.38
C PHE A 144 -2.78 4.51 5.38
N HIS A 145 -2.84 4.20 4.08
CA HIS A 145 -2.63 5.19 3.04
C HIS A 145 -3.64 6.34 3.16
N HIS A 146 -4.94 6.03 3.31
CA HIS A 146 -5.97 7.06 3.38
C HIS A 146 -5.78 7.99 4.58
N ALA A 147 -5.39 7.44 5.74
CA ALA A 147 -5.10 8.23 6.92
C ALA A 147 -3.88 9.15 6.72
N VAL A 148 -2.78 8.64 6.15
CA VAL A 148 -1.60 9.47 5.86
C VAL A 148 -1.93 10.54 4.82
N GLN A 149 -2.56 10.16 3.71
CA GLN A 149 -2.93 11.10 2.64
C GLN A 149 -3.85 12.21 3.16
N ALA A 150 -4.96 11.85 3.82
CA ALA A 150 -5.91 12.83 4.32
C ALA A 150 -5.28 13.77 5.37
N PHE A 151 -4.41 13.23 6.23
CA PHE A 151 -3.72 14.01 7.25
C PHE A 151 -2.68 14.96 6.63
N MET A 152 -1.84 14.47 5.73
CA MET A 152 -0.71 15.23 5.19
C MET A 152 -1.11 16.24 4.11
N THR A 153 -2.18 15.99 3.36
CA THR A 153 -2.61 16.85 2.25
C THR A 153 -3.91 17.61 2.52
N GLU A 154 -4.51 17.45 3.71
CA GLU A 154 -5.82 18.02 4.09
C GLU A 154 -6.94 17.68 3.09
N GLU A 155 -6.83 16.55 2.40
CA GLU A 155 -7.85 16.10 1.46
C GLU A 155 -8.94 15.34 2.21
N HIS A 156 -10.17 15.89 2.23
CA HIS A 156 -11.32 15.29 2.93
C HIS A 156 -12.47 14.88 1.99
N SER A 157 -12.18 14.66 0.71
CA SER A 157 -13.19 14.31 -0.30
C SER A 157 -13.13 12.85 -0.73
N GLY A 158 -14.27 12.31 -1.17
CA GLY A 158 -14.36 10.92 -1.62
C GLY A 158 -13.96 9.94 -0.51
N LYS A 159 -13.06 9.01 -0.83
CA LYS A 159 -12.57 7.99 0.11
C LYS A 159 -11.80 8.56 1.32
N TYR A 160 -11.31 9.78 1.23
CA TYR A 160 -10.59 10.45 2.32
C TYR A 160 -11.52 11.11 3.35
N ALA A 161 -12.84 11.21 3.07
CA ALA A 161 -13.81 11.83 3.98
C ALA A 161 -13.99 11.08 5.32
N ASP A 162 -13.53 9.83 5.40
CA ASP A 162 -13.54 9.03 6.63
C ASP A 162 -12.26 9.17 7.46
N PHE A 163 -11.31 10.00 7.00
CA PHE A 163 -9.98 10.14 7.55
C PHE A 163 -9.58 11.62 7.69
N GLY A 164 -8.37 11.86 8.19
CA GLY A 164 -7.77 13.21 8.29
C GLY A 164 -7.37 13.60 9.70
N GLU A 165 -7.93 12.95 10.72
CA GLU A 165 -7.49 13.11 12.10
C GLU A 165 -6.29 12.19 12.41
N VAL A 166 -5.30 12.70 13.16
CA VAL A 166 -4.14 11.93 13.61
C VAL A 166 -4.53 10.68 14.41
N GLN A 167 -5.71 10.70 15.05
CA GLN A 167 -6.26 9.55 15.77
C GLN A 167 -6.38 8.31 14.88
N HIS A 168 -6.64 8.47 13.57
CA HIS A 168 -6.65 7.34 12.65
C HIS A 168 -5.27 6.67 12.55
N LEU A 169 -4.18 7.44 12.48
CA LEU A 169 -2.82 6.91 12.44
C LEU A 169 -2.47 6.17 13.74
N LYS A 170 -2.90 6.69 14.90
CA LYS A 170 -2.78 5.99 16.19
C LYS A 170 -3.53 4.66 16.16
N THR A 171 -4.81 4.68 15.79
CA THR A 171 -5.65 3.47 15.77
C THR A 171 -5.12 2.43 14.79
N ILE A 172 -4.73 2.83 13.58
CA ILE A 172 -4.17 1.93 12.57
C ILE A 172 -2.88 1.27 13.07
N PHE A 173 -2.00 2.03 13.71
CA PHE A 173 -0.76 1.48 14.27
C PHE A 173 -1.03 0.38 15.30
N GLU A 174 -2.01 0.57 16.18
CA GLU A 174 -2.33 -0.38 17.25
C GLU A 174 -3.18 -1.55 16.75
N GLU A 175 -4.22 -1.27 15.96
CA GLU A 175 -5.33 -2.17 15.64
C GLU A 175 -5.38 -2.64 14.17
N ASN A 176 -4.41 -2.23 13.36
CA ASN A 176 -4.31 -2.44 11.90
C ASN A 176 -5.32 -1.65 11.06
N PHE A 177 -6.62 -1.61 11.41
CA PHE A 177 -7.64 -0.84 10.69
C PHE A 177 -8.21 0.29 11.53
N SER A 178 -8.52 1.42 10.90
CA SER A 178 -9.30 2.48 11.55
C SER A 178 -10.80 2.27 11.37
N LEU A 179 -11.24 1.80 10.20
CA LEU A 179 -12.62 1.43 9.92
C LEU A 179 -12.79 -0.07 10.23
N SER A 180 -13.23 -0.36 11.45
CA SER A 180 -13.36 -1.69 12.04
C SER A 180 -14.80 -2.00 12.53
N GLY A 181 -15.79 -1.33 11.95
CA GLY A 181 -17.23 -1.48 12.23
C GLY A 181 -17.99 -0.16 12.43
N GLN A 182 -17.30 0.98 12.41
CA GLN A 182 -17.87 2.31 12.52
C GLN A 182 -18.60 2.71 11.22
N TYR A 183 -19.40 3.78 11.27
CA TYR A 183 -20.07 4.32 10.09
C TYR A 183 -19.07 5.05 9.19
N SER A 184 -18.95 4.61 7.94
CA SER A 184 -18.21 5.30 6.90
C SER A 184 -19.14 6.29 6.20
N GLN A 185 -18.76 7.57 6.22
CA GLN A 185 -19.37 8.65 5.45
C GLN A 185 -19.17 8.43 3.95
N PHE A 186 -18.01 7.97 3.50
CA PHE A 186 -17.79 7.72 2.09
C PHE A 186 -18.73 6.62 1.55
N ARG A 187 -18.88 5.53 2.31
CA ARG A 187 -19.65 4.35 1.89
C ARG A 187 -21.11 4.39 2.31
N GLN A 188 -21.48 5.34 3.17
CA GLN A 188 -22.82 5.53 3.73
C GLN A 188 -23.39 4.28 4.42
N LYS A 189 -22.53 3.58 5.17
CA LYS A 189 -22.87 2.38 5.95
C LYS A 189 -21.78 2.07 6.98
N ARG A 190 -22.09 1.15 7.91
CA ARG A 190 -21.05 0.56 8.77
C ARG A 190 -20.08 -0.26 7.93
N TRP A 191 -18.79 -0.11 8.19
CA TRP A 191 -17.73 -0.69 7.35
C TRP A 191 -16.61 -1.31 8.16
N GLY A 192 -16.04 -2.39 7.63
CA GLY A 192 -14.94 -3.13 8.25
C GLY A 192 -15.34 -4.01 9.42
N ALA A 193 -14.34 -4.74 9.90
CA ALA A 193 -14.38 -5.58 11.09
C ALA A 193 -13.07 -5.44 11.88
N PRO A 194 -13.06 -5.77 13.19
CA PRO A 194 -11.85 -5.71 13.98
C PRO A 194 -10.73 -6.62 13.45
N ALA A 195 -9.52 -6.07 13.38
CA ALA A 195 -8.28 -6.78 13.01
C ALA A 195 -7.33 -6.97 14.21
N VAL A 196 -7.84 -6.80 15.44
CA VAL A 196 -7.08 -6.97 16.68
C VAL A 196 -6.55 -8.41 16.79
N GLY A 197 -5.29 -8.54 17.18
CA GLY A 197 -4.62 -9.84 17.34
C GLY A 197 -3.95 -10.38 16.08
N PHE A 198 -4.15 -9.75 14.92
CA PHE A 198 -3.36 -10.04 13.72
C PHE A 198 -2.05 -9.23 13.73
N ALA A 199 -0.95 -9.90 13.40
CA ALA A 199 0.35 -9.26 13.29
C ALA A 199 0.37 -8.24 12.15
N GLY A 200 1.03 -7.10 12.36
CA GLY A 200 1.20 -6.07 11.32
C GLY A 200 1.84 -6.59 10.04
N SER A 201 2.69 -7.63 10.13
CA SER A 201 3.30 -8.30 8.99
C SER A 201 2.32 -9.04 8.07
N ARG A 202 1.03 -9.12 8.42
CA ARG A 202 -0.05 -9.64 7.55
C ARG A 202 -0.73 -8.54 6.73
N PHE A 203 -0.29 -7.29 6.89
CA PHE A 203 -0.86 -6.12 6.22
C PHE A 203 0.21 -5.40 5.42
N ILE A 204 -0.08 -5.11 4.16
CA ILE A 204 0.79 -4.34 3.28
C ILE A 204 0.35 -2.88 3.32
N ALA A 205 1.25 -1.98 3.65
CA ALA A 205 0.96 -0.56 3.75
C ALA A 205 2.00 0.25 2.98
N GLY A 206 1.57 1.30 2.30
CA GLY A 206 2.43 2.21 1.57
C GLY A 206 1.80 3.59 1.53
N ILE A 207 2.60 4.62 1.30
CA ILE A 207 2.09 5.98 1.08
C ILE A 207 1.76 6.23 -0.39
N GLN A 208 2.28 5.40 -1.30
CA GLN A 208 1.90 5.45 -2.71
C GLN A 208 1.83 4.04 -3.30
N ASN A 209 0.95 3.89 -4.28
CA ASN A 209 0.90 2.79 -5.22
C ASN A 209 0.34 3.30 -6.57
N HIS A 210 0.12 2.40 -7.52
CA HIS A 210 -0.37 2.77 -8.84
C HIS A 210 -1.78 3.41 -8.80
N ASP A 211 -2.64 3.03 -7.87
CA ASP A 211 -3.99 3.59 -7.71
C ASP A 211 -3.98 4.92 -6.96
N HIS A 212 -3.20 5.03 -5.90
CA HIS A 212 -3.08 6.24 -5.07
C HIS A 212 -2.59 7.44 -5.89
N ILE A 213 -1.69 7.18 -6.83
CA ILE A 213 -1.20 8.18 -7.78
C ILE A 213 -2.11 8.21 -9.01
N GLY A 214 -2.30 7.08 -9.69
CA GLY A 214 -2.94 7.01 -11.01
C GLY A 214 -4.43 7.30 -11.05
N ASN A 215 -5.12 7.21 -9.91
CA ASN A 215 -6.52 7.67 -9.78
C ASN A 215 -6.65 9.14 -9.38
N ARG A 216 -5.56 9.90 -9.41
CA ARG A 216 -5.61 11.37 -9.38
C ARG A 216 -5.74 11.91 -10.81
N ALA A 217 -6.28 13.13 -10.94
CA ALA A 217 -6.59 13.71 -12.25
C ALA A 217 -5.33 13.96 -13.11
N GLN A 218 -4.19 14.29 -12.47
CA GLN A 218 -2.91 14.50 -13.13
C GLN A 218 -1.88 13.41 -12.79
N GLY A 219 -2.21 12.45 -11.93
CA GLY A 219 -1.27 11.41 -11.50
C GLY A 219 -0.21 11.93 -10.55
N GLU A 220 -0.56 12.88 -9.66
CA GLU A 220 0.42 13.55 -8.80
C GLU A 220 0.99 12.63 -7.72
N ARG A 221 2.30 12.70 -7.49
CA ARG A 221 3.02 11.99 -6.42
C ARG A 221 3.12 12.83 -5.15
N PHE A 222 3.44 12.20 -4.02
CA PHE A 222 3.68 12.91 -2.77
C PHE A 222 4.79 13.96 -2.87
N SER A 223 5.85 13.68 -3.64
CA SER A 223 6.93 14.63 -3.95
C SER A 223 6.48 15.90 -4.66
N GLN A 224 5.28 15.91 -5.26
CA GLN A 224 4.66 17.08 -5.89
C GLN A 224 3.61 17.75 -4.99
N LEU A 225 3.10 17.03 -3.99
CA LEU A 225 2.03 17.49 -3.10
C LEU A 225 2.56 18.03 -1.77
N LEU A 226 3.71 17.54 -1.31
CA LEU A 226 4.27 17.81 0.01
C LEU A 226 5.58 18.60 -0.10
N SER A 227 5.89 19.38 0.94
CA SER A 227 7.24 19.91 1.13
C SER A 227 8.26 18.78 1.39
N PRO A 228 9.58 19.03 1.23
CA PRO A 228 10.58 18.00 1.49
C PRO A 228 10.54 17.36 2.88
N ALA A 229 10.27 18.15 3.92
CA ALA A 229 10.19 17.64 5.29
C ALA A 229 8.93 16.80 5.51
N GLU A 230 7.78 17.24 5.00
CA GLU A 230 6.52 16.46 5.01
C GLU A 230 6.65 15.15 4.22
N TYR A 231 7.35 15.18 3.08
CA TYR A 231 7.64 13.98 2.30
C TYR A 231 8.47 12.96 3.11
N ARG A 232 9.53 13.42 3.77
CA ARG A 232 10.34 12.56 4.65
C ARG A 232 9.54 12.02 5.83
N LEU A 233 8.66 12.84 6.41
CA LEU A 233 7.76 12.43 7.47
C LEU A 233 6.83 11.28 7.02
N ALA A 234 6.19 11.44 5.86
CA ALA A 234 5.32 10.43 5.27
C ALA A 234 6.07 9.12 4.98
N ALA A 235 7.29 9.22 4.42
CA ALA A 235 8.15 8.07 4.19
C ALA A 235 8.50 7.33 5.50
N CYS A 236 8.83 8.09 6.56
CA CYS A 236 9.10 7.53 7.88
C CYS A 236 7.89 6.82 8.46
N LEU A 237 6.69 7.41 8.39
CA LEU A 237 5.44 6.78 8.83
C LEU A 237 5.24 5.41 8.17
N SER A 238 5.58 5.24 6.89
CA SER A 238 5.50 3.95 6.20
C SER A 238 6.58 2.97 6.66
N LEU A 239 7.86 3.37 6.59
CA LEU A 239 8.99 2.46 6.73
C LEU A 239 9.23 1.99 8.17
N VAL A 240 8.85 2.81 9.16
CA VAL A 240 8.96 2.46 10.59
C VAL A 240 7.66 1.90 11.17
N SER A 241 6.62 1.69 10.34
CA SER A 241 5.35 1.05 10.73
C SER A 241 5.51 -0.45 11.00
N PRO A 242 4.54 -1.13 11.65
CA PRO A 242 4.60 -2.58 11.85
C PRO A 242 4.26 -3.38 10.58
N PHE A 243 3.83 -2.71 9.52
CA PHE A 243 3.30 -3.32 8.30
C PHE A 243 4.40 -3.73 7.33
N LEU A 244 4.07 -4.56 6.33
CA LEU A 244 4.96 -4.80 5.20
C LEU A 244 4.95 -3.56 4.29
N PRO A 245 6.06 -2.80 4.17
CA PRO A 245 6.05 -1.58 3.38
C PRO A 245 5.97 -1.89 1.88
N LEU A 246 5.06 -1.22 1.17
CA LEU A 246 5.03 -1.14 -0.28
C LEU A 246 5.59 0.23 -0.70
N ILE A 247 6.61 0.22 -1.55
CA ILE A 247 7.22 1.43 -2.12
C ILE A 247 6.87 1.44 -3.61
N PHE A 248 6.24 2.50 -4.09
CA PHE A 248 5.96 2.63 -5.52
C PHE A 248 7.21 3.09 -6.27
N MET A 249 7.44 2.56 -7.47
CA MET A 249 8.66 2.85 -8.24
C MET A 249 8.91 4.37 -8.37
N GLY A 250 10.10 4.79 -7.96
CA GLY A 250 10.53 6.18 -7.95
C GLY A 250 10.22 6.94 -6.66
N GLU A 251 9.41 6.40 -5.77
CA GLU A 251 9.21 6.97 -4.44
C GLU A 251 10.53 7.10 -3.69
N GLU A 252 11.40 6.10 -3.72
CA GLU A 252 12.61 6.07 -2.91
C GLU A 252 13.59 7.24 -3.16
N TYR A 253 13.50 7.90 -4.31
CA TYR A 253 14.29 9.11 -4.63
C TYR A 253 13.41 10.35 -4.86
N GLY A 254 12.12 10.30 -4.51
CA GLY A 254 11.19 11.40 -4.68
C GLY A 254 10.95 11.78 -6.15
N GLU A 255 10.72 10.80 -7.02
CA GLU A 255 10.35 10.99 -8.43
C GLU A 255 9.30 12.09 -8.59
N THR A 256 9.53 13.01 -9.52
CA THR A 256 8.64 14.14 -9.78
C THR A 256 7.78 13.95 -11.02
N ASN A 257 8.07 12.97 -11.86
CA ASN A 257 7.20 12.62 -12.97
C ASN A 257 5.91 11.96 -12.45
N PRO A 258 4.72 12.38 -12.93
CA PRO A 258 3.46 11.82 -12.48
C PRO A 258 3.33 10.35 -12.90
N PHE A 259 2.35 9.63 -12.36
CA PHE A 259 1.96 8.31 -12.87
C PHE A 259 0.47 8.32 -13.23
N PRO A 260 0.07 8.94 -14.37
CA PRO A 260 -1.33 9.02 -14.76
C PRO A 260 -1.84 7.69 -15.35
N PHE A 261 -3.17 7.52 -15.37
CA PHE A 261 -3.79 6.46 -16.15
C PHE A 261 -3.57 6.67 -17.66
N PHE A 262 -2.98 5.68 -18.34
CA PHE A 262 -2.80 5.65 -19.79
C PHE A 262 -3.28 4.31 -20.37
N CYS A 263 -3.69 4.32 -21.64
CA CYS A 263 -4.12 3.13 -22.37
C CYS A 263 -3.81 3.26 -23.87
N SER A 264 -3.89 2.14 -24.58
CA SER A 264 -3.66 2.08 -26.03
C SER A 264 -4.69 1.19 -26.72
N PHE A 265 -5.99 1.45 -26.46
CA PHE A 265 -7.08 0.68 -27.08
C PHE A 265 -7.17 0.93 -28.58
N GLN A 266 -7.68 -0.04 -29.34
CA GLN A 266 -7.89 0.09 -30.79
C GLN A 266 -9.34 0.45 -31.12
N ASP A 267 -10.32 -0.06 -30.37
CA ASP A 267 -11.72 0.24 -30.58
C ASP A 267 -12.09 1.72 -30.29
N LEU A 268 -12.54 2.45 -31.32
CA LEU A 268 -12.86 3.88 -31.22
C LEU A 268 -14.02 4.21 -30.27
N LYS A 269 -14.96 3.28 -30.04
CA LYS A 269 -16.07 3.47 -29.11
C LYS A 269 -15.56 3.30 -27.67
N LEU A 270 -14.72 2.31 -27.42
CA LEU A 270 -14.04 2.08 -26.14
C LEU A 270 -13.19 3.29 -25.76
N ILE A 271 -12.35 3.79 -26.67
CA ILE A 271 -11.54 5.02 -26.45
C ILE A 271 -12.43 6.20 -26.03
N ARG A 272 -13.55 6.41 -26.75
CA ARG A 272 -14.52 7.47 -26.42
C ARG A 272 -15.16 7.25 -25.04
N ASN A 273 -15.49 6.02 -24.69
CA ASN A 273 -16.10 5.67 -23.40
C ASN A 273 -15.12 5.86 -22.25
N VAL A 274 -13.86 5.44 -22.40
CA VAL A 274 -12.80 5.61 -21.40
C VAL A 274 -12.55 7.10 -21.13
N ARG A 275 -12.42 7.91 -22.19
CA ARG A 275 -12.28 9.38 -22.06
C ARG A 275 -13.45 10.01 -21.33
N LYS A 276 -14.68 9.58 -21.62
CA LYS A 276 -15.89 10.07 -20.94
C LYS A 276 -15.96 9.62 -19.48
N GLY A 277 -15.61 8.35 -19.21
CA GLY A 277 -15.55 7.76 -17.88
C GLY A 277 -14.63 8.56 -16.97
N ARG A 278 -13.36 8.71 -17.37
CA ARG A 278 -12.38 9.49 -16.59
C ARG A 278 -12.82 10.93 -16.35
N LYS A 279 -13.40 11.61 -17.36
CA LYS A 279 -13.94 12.97 -17.17
C LYS A 279 -15.10 13.02 -16.15
N ARG A 280 -15.94 11.99 -16.12
CA ARG A 280 -17.04 11.89 -15.16
C ARG A 280 -16.53 11.67 -13.73
N ASP A 281 -15.51 10.82 -13.58
CA ASP A 281 -14.97 10.46 -12.25
C ASP A 281 -14.34 11.66 -11.52
N PHE A 282 -13.82 12.65 -12.25
CA PHE A 282 -13.21 13.87 -11.68
C PHE A 282 -14.09 15.14 -11.75
N GLY A 283 -15.32 15.04 -12.29
CA GLY A 283 -16.24 16.16 -12.41
C GLY A 283 -15.83 17.24 -13.44
N PHE A 284 -16.69 18.25 -13.60
CA PHE A 284 -16.44 19.38 -14.49
C PHE A 284 -15.48 20.39 -13.84
N GLY A 285 -14.30 20.63 -14.44
CA GLY A 285 -13.38 21.71 -14.05
C GLY A 285 -11.94 21.27 -13.77
N ARG A 286 -11.68 19.98 -13.53
CA ARG A 286 -10.31 19.45 -13.46
C ARG A 286 -9.82 19.13 -14.87
N ASN A 287 -8.60 19.57 -15.21
CA ASN A 287 -7.94 19.11 -16.42
C ASN A 287 -7.63 17.62 -16.21
N VAL A 288 -8.21 16.74 -17.03
CA VAL A 288 -7.95 15.29 -16.97
C VAL A 288 -7.12 14.95 -18.19
N LEU A 289 -5.98 14.30 -18.00
CA LEU A 289 -5.12 13.88 -19.10
C LEU A 289 -5.86 12.90 -20.02
N ASP A 290 -5.61 12.98 -21.33
CA ASP A 290 -6.20 12.05 -22.29
C ASP A 290 -5.42 10.72 -22.25
N PRO A 291 -5.99 9.64 -21.70
CA PRO A 291 -5.23 8.41 -21.45
C PRO A 291 -4.74 7.74 -22.73
N GLN A 292 -5.35 8.03 -23.88
CA GLN A 292 -4.97 7.46 -25.18
C GLN A 292 -3.80 8.22 -25.85
N LYS A 293 -3.42 9.41 -25.35
CA LYS A 293 -2.29 10.14 -25.93
C LYS A 293 -0.98 9.53 -25.47
N GLU A 294 -0.08 9.28 -26.42
CA GLU A 294 1.28 8.80 -26.14
C GLU A 294 2.01 9.70 -25.14
N SER A 295 1.79 11.02 -25.19
CA SER A 295 2.36 11.96 -24.21
C SER A 295 1.99 11.65 -22.77
N THR A 296 0.81 11.07 -22.51
CA THR A 296 0.39 10.69 -21.15
C THR A 296 1.16 9.48 -20.64
N TYR A 297 1.50 8.52 -21.52
CA TYR A 297 2.42 7.43 -21.20
C TYR A 297 3.86 7.95 -21.00
N GLU A 298 4.34 8.84 -21.89
CA GLU A 298 5.70 9.39 -21.79
C GLU A 298 5.94 10.15 -20.48
N MET A 299 4.93 10.88 -19.97
CA MET A 299 4.99 11.55 -18.67
C MET A 299 5.15 10.58 -17.49
N ALA A 300 4.74 9.30 -17.65
CA ALA A 300 4.80 8.29 -16.59
C ALA A 300 6.19 7.65 -16.43
N LYS A 301 7.12 7.92 -17.36
CA LYS A 301 8.45 7.30 -17.36
C LYS A 301 9.33 7.90 -16.26
N LEU A 302 9.97 7.03 -15.50
CA LEU A 302 10.89 7.40 -14.43
C LEU A 302 12.12 8.18 -14.95
N GLN A 303 12.57 9.15 -14.17
CA GLN A 303 13.86 9.80 -14.33
C GLN A 303 14.93 9.05 -13.52
N TRP A 304 15.97 8.60 -14.20
CA TRP A 304 17.08 7.85 -13.57
C TRP A 304 18.26 8.79 -13.25
N ASN A 305 17.99 9.91 -12.57
CA ASN A 305 19.02 10.90 -12.23
C ASN A 305 18.74 11.57 -10.87
N TRP A 306 19.74 11.53 -9.98
CA TRP A 306 19.70 12.11 -8.62
C TRP A 306 21.08 12.71 -8.30
N PRO A 307 21.34 13.98 -8.67
CA PRO A 307 22.63 14.62 -8.42
C PRO A 307 23.02 14.63 -6.94
N GLU A 308 24.31 14.48 -6.65
CA GLU A 308 24.83 14.59 -5.28
C GLU A 308 24.46 15.94 -4.66
N GLY A 309 23.98 15.91 -3.41
CA GLY A 309 23.48 17.09 -2.70
C GLY A 309 22.07 17.54 -3.08
N SER A 310 21.36 16.82 -3.96
CA SER A 310 19.94 17.10 -4.23
C SER A 310 19.01 16.42 -3.22
N GLU A 311 17.76 16.89 -3.12
CA GLU A 311 16.74 16.22 -2.28
C GLU A 311 16.54 14.77 -2.70
N GLN A 312 16.55 14.46 -4.00
CA GLN A 312 16.41 13.10 -4.51
C GLN A 312 17.52 12.16 -4.01
N ALA A 313 18.76 12.62 -4.00
CA ALA A 313 19.88 11.85 -3.45
C ALA A 313 19.72 11.63 -1.93
N GLY A 314 19.25 12.68 -1.22
CA GLY A 314 18.94 12.61 0.21
C GLY A 314 17.82 11.62 0.54
N TYR A 315 16.71 11.64 -0.20
CA TYR A 315 15.63 10.68 -0.06
C TYR A 315 16.14 9.25 -0.31
N ARG A 316 16.89 9.05 -1.39
CA ARG A 316 17.43 7.71 -1.73
C ARG A 316 18.29 7.14 -0.61
N GLN A 317 19.13 7.98 -0.01
CA GLN A 317 19.95 7.58 1.13
C GLN A 317 19.08 7.28 2.37
N MET A 318 18.07 8.10 2.65
CA MET A 318 17.15 7.91 3.77
C MET A 318 16.35 6.60 3.65
N TYR A 319 15.78 6.31 2.46
CA TYR A 319 15.06 5.07 2.20
C TYR A 319 15.99 3.86 2.37
N HIS A 320 17.21 3.93 1.84
CA HIS A 320 18.20 2.88 2.03
C HIS A 320 18.47 2.62 3.52
N ASP A 321 18.73 3.67 4.30
CA ASP A 321 19.09 3.55 5.70
C ASP A 321 17.92 3.08 6.56
N LEU A 322 16.70 3.53 6.27
CA LEU A 322 15.48 3.04 6.94
C LEU A 322 15.16 1.58 6.59
N LEU A 323 15.34 1.16 5.32
CA LEU A 323 15.18 -0.24 4.93
C LEU A 323 16.22 -1.14 5.61
N GLN A 324 17.46 -0.66 5.73
CA GLN A 324 18.51 -1.37 6.46
C GLN A 324 18.21 -1.41 7.96
N ALA A 325 17.78 -0.30 8.55
CA ALA A 325 17.37 -0.21 9.94
C ALA A 325 16.23 -1.19 10.25
N ARG A 326 15.23 -1.28 9.39
CA ARG A 326 14.13 -2.24 9.50
C ARG A 326 14.61 -3.70 9.48
N ARG A 327 15.69 -3.99 8.76
CA ARG A 327 16.36 -5.31 8.78
C ARG A 327 17.19 -5.54 10.03
N THR A 328 17.51 -4.53 10.83
CA THR A 328 18.40 -4.68 11.99
C THR A 328 17.71 -4.46 13.34
N TRP A 329 16.67 -3.61 13.42
CA TRP A 329 15.99 -3.28 14.67
C TRP A 329 15.06 -4.41 15.13
N PRO A 330 15.37 -5.12 16.23
CA PRO A 330 14.56 -6.25 16.69
C PRO A 330 13.10 -5.88 16.99
N ALA A 331 12.86 -4.68 17.54
CA ALA A 331 11.54 -4.26 18.00
C ALA A 331 10.52 -4.12 16.85
N ILE A 332 10.95 -3.77 15.63
CA ILE A 332 10.04 -3.70 14.47
C ILE A 332 9.75 -5.11 13.92
N LYS A 333 10.71 -6.03 13.99
CA LYS A 333 10.56 -7.37 13.42
C LYS A 333 9.62 -8.28 14.20
N ASN A 334 9.70 -8.21 15.53
CA ASN A 334 8.93 -9.07 16.41
C ASN A 334 8.49 -8.30 17.65
N PRO A 335 7.56 -7.33 17.50
CA PRO A 335 7.04 -6.61 18.65
C PRO A 335 6.21 -7.55 19.51
N LEU A 336 6.55 -7.65 20.80
CA LEU A 336 5.68 -8.22 21.82
C LEU A 336 4.43 -7.34 22.00
N THR A 337 4.66 -6.03 22.01
CA THR A 337 3.62 -5.00 22.11
C THR A 337 3.96 -3.83 21.19
N ARG A 338 2.92 -3.16 20.70
CA ARG A 338 3.03 -1.90 19.98
C ARG A 338 1.94 -0.97 20.51
N THR A 339 2.31 0.25 20.85
CA THR A 339 1.39 1.27 21.38
C THR A 339 1.67 2.61 20.74
N ALA A 340 0.65 3.44 20.59
CA ALA A 340 0.79 4.79 20.07
C ALA A 340 0.21 5.81 21.07
N CYS A 341 0.78 7.02 21.08
CA CYS A 341 0.38 8.10 21.97
C CYS A 341 0.38 9.43 21.19
N LEU A 342 -0.66 10.23 21.39
CA LEU A 342 -0.75 11.60 20.89
C LEU A 342 -0.28 12.56 21.98
N ARG A 343 0.54 13.56 21.63
CA ARG A 343 1.04 14.55 22.58
C ARG A 343 0.82 15.99 22.08
N PRO A 344 0.13 16.84 22.86
CA PRO A 344 -0.80 16.45 23.94
C PRO A 344 -1.96 15.60 23.40
N ASP A 345 -2.56 14.76 24.25
CA ASP A 345 -3.72 13.92 23.90
C ASP A 345 -5.02 14.75 23.86
N GLN A 346 -5.04 15.78 23.02
CA GLN A 346 -6.10 16.78 22.86
C GLN A 346 -6.12 17.35 21.42
N GLU A 347 -7.06 18.25 21.13
CA GLU A 347 -7.28 18.86 19.80
C GLU A 347 -6.02 19.51 19.17
N ASN A 348 -5.04 19.90 19.98
CA ASN A 348 -3.77 20.51 19.52
C ASN A 348 -2.60 19.51 19.56
N THR A 349 -2.83 18.26 19.15
CA THR A 349 -1.77 17.25 19.07
C THR A 349 -0.66 17.73 18.13
N THR A 350 0.58 17.81 18.63
CA THR A 350 1.74 18.21 17.83
C THR A 350 2.70 17.07 17.55
N LEU A 351 2.65 16.01 18.35
CA LEU A 351 3.50 14.84 18.20
C LEU A 351 2.67 13.55 18.18
N LEU A 352 3.03 12.65 17.27
CA LEU A 352 2.66 11.24 17.33
C LEU A 352 3.87 10.45 17.84
N GLU A 353 3.66 9.62 18.86
CA GLU A 353 4.65 8.67 19.35
C GLU A 353 4.18 7.26 19.02
N TRP A 354 5.04 6.48 18.38
CA TRP A 354 4.92 5.04 18.24
C TRP A 354 5.96 4.35 19.08
N LYS A 355 5.55 3.34 19.84
CA LYS A 355 6.42 2.56 20.70
C LYS A 355 6.27 1.08 20.39
N TYR A 356 7.42 0.43 20.22
CA TYR A 356 7.55 -1.01 20.11
C TYR A 356 8.28 -1.55 21.33
N GLU A 357 7.82 -2.67 21.87
CA GLU A 357 8.55 -3.42 22.89
C GLU A 357 8.83 -4.82 22.38
N SER A 358 10.08 -5.25 22.51
CA SER A 358 10.53 -6.62 22.29
C SER A 358 11.36 -7.07 23.51
N GLU A 359 11.71 -8.35 23.57
CA GLU A 359 12.52 -8.90 24.67
C GLU A 359 13.86 -8.17 24.84
N SER A 360 14.45 -7.69 23.75
CA SER A 360 15.80 -7.13 23.72
C SER A 360 15.85 -5.64 23.42
N GLN A 361 14.74 -5.00 23.05
CA GLN A 361 14.75 -3.61 22.58
C GLN A 361 13.39 -2.93 22.79
N THR A 362 13.41 -1.73 23.35
CA THR A 362 12.31 -0.76 23.21
C THR A 362 12.70 0.25 22.13
N LEU A 363 11.82 0.45 21.16
CA LEU A 363 11.99 1.44 20.11
C LEU A 363 10.89 2.49 20.21
N VAL A 364 11.25 3.76 20.14
CA VAL A 364 10.31 4.88 20.16
C VAL A 364 10.53 5.75 18.94
N CYS A 365 9.52 5.85 18.10
CA CYS A 365 9.47 6.71 16.93
C CYS A 365 8.61 7.92 17.28
N LEU A 366 9.19 9.12 17.17
CA LEU A 366 8.50 10.38 17.34
C LEU A 366 8.33 11.04 15.97
N PHE A 367 7.15 11.60 15.76
CA PHE A 367 6.78 12.29 14.54
C PHE A 367 6.31 13.68 14.94
N ASN A 368 7.05 14.72 14.57
CA ASN A 368 6.54 16.07 14.65
C ASN A 368 5.53 16.28 13.53
N LEU A 369 4.31 16.65 13.88
CA LEU A 369 3.19 16.77 12.96
C LEU A 369 2.95 18.22 12.51
N THR A 370 3.86 19.14 12.88
CA THR A 370 3.66 20.58 12.72
C THR A 370 4.83 21.25 12.02
N ASP A 371 4.58 22.47 11.54
CA ASP A 371 5.57 23.37 10.99
C ASP A 371 6.42 24.09 12.08
N GLN A 372 6.17 23.78 13.36
CA GLN A 372 6.85 24.37 14.51
C GLN A 372 7.85 23.38 15.13
N MET A 373 8.91 23.93 15.72
CA MET A 373 9.86 23.17 16.53
C MET A 373 9.16 22.62 17.78
N GLN A 374 9.35 21.33 18.07
CA GLN A 374 8.80 20.70 19.28
C GLN A 374 9.92 20.36 20.26
N THR A 375 9.66 20.52 21.55
CA THR A 375 10.56 20.08 22.62
C THR A 375 10.12 18.71 23.09
N ILE A 376 11.08 17.80 23.30
CA ILE A 376 10.79 16.43 23.74
C ILE A 376 11.71 16.04 24.89
N GLU A 377 11.18 15.26 25.82
CA GLU A 377 11.95 14.72 26.96
C GLU A 377 12.63 13.40 26.55
N PHE A 378 13.94 13.46 26.32
CA PHE A 378 14.76 12.27 26.07
C PHE A 378 15.11 11.61 27.39
N ASN A 379 14.32 10.62 27.80
CA ASN A 379 14.59 9.79 28.98
C ASN A 379 15.79 8.84 28.74
N GLU A 380 17.02 9.38 28.62
CA GLU A 380 18.29 8.64 28.48
C GLU A 380 18.33 7.61 27.32
N ARG A 381 17.59 7.85 26.23
CA ARG A 381 17.56 6.94 25.06
C ARG A 381 18.59 7.33 24.02
N ALA A 382 19.17 6.33 23.34
CA ALA A 382 20.06 6.55 22.20
C ALA A 382 19.24 6.94 20.97
N ILE A 383 19.67 7.98 20.25
CA ILE A 383 19.07 8.38 18.97
C ILE A 383 19.66 7.49 17.87
N LEU A 384 18.79 6.73 17.21
CA LEU A 384 19.17 5.82 16.11
C LEU A 384 18.99 6.46 14.73
N PHE A 385 18.02 7.37 14.59
CA PHE A 385 17.69 8.01 13.31
C PHE A 385 17.03 9.37 13.53
N ARG A 386 17.27 10.30 12.59
CA ARG A 386 16.62 11.60 12.46
C ARG A 386 16.42 11.92 10.97
N SER A 387 15.22 12.29 10.55
CA SER A 387 14.93 12.57 9.13
C SER A 387 15.50 13.91 8.67
N GLU A 388 15.67 14.88 9.58
CA GLU A 388 16.11 16.25 9.27
C GLU A 388 17.60 16.46 9.59
N VAL A 389 18.45 15.64 8.97
CA VAL A 389 19.92 15.75 9.02
C VAL A 389 20.48 16.05 7.63
N GLN A 390 21.68 16.65 7.58
CA GLN A 390 22.32 17.06 6.32
C GLN A 390 22.43 15.93 5.29
N LEU A 391 22.56 14.67 5.73
CA LEU A 391 22.64 13.50 4.84
C LEU A 391 21.39 13.30 3.96
N TYR A 392 20.21 13.70 4.45
CA TYR A 392 18.93 13.40 3.79
C TYR A 392 18.24 14.62 3.18
N THR A 393 18.91 15.78 3.19
CA THR A 393 18.36 17.04 2.68
C THR A 393 19.35 17.69 1.72
N ALA A 394 18.86 18.58 0.85
CA ALA A 394 19.73 19.42 0.04
C ALA A 394 20.33 20.61 0.83
N THR A 395 19.97 20.76 2.11
CA THR A 395 20.37 21.91 2.93
C THR A 395 21.78 21.68 3.50
N THR A 396 22.73 22.52 3.10
CA THR A 396 24.14 22.38 3.49
C THR A 396 24.47 22.87 4.89
N ASP A 397 23.59 23.68 5.50
CA ASP A 397 23.82 24.36 6.79
C ASP A 397 22.72 24.03 7.82
N ILE A 398 22.51 22.74 8.08
CA ILE A 398 21.63 22.32 9.19
C ILE A 398 22.42 22.47 10.50
N GLU A 399 22.09 23.50 11.27
CA GLU A 399 22.68 23.69 12.60
C GLU A 399 22.50 22.44 13.48
N PRO A 400 23.52 22.05 14.27
CA PRO A 400 23.39 20.98 15.24
C PRO A 400 22.25 21.29 16.21
N LEU A 401 21.20 20.49 16.14
CA LEU A 401 20.07 20.63 17.05
C LEU A 401 20.42 19.95 18.37
N SER A 402 19.99 20.53 19.50
CA SER A 402 20.01 19.81 20.77
C SER A 402 19.28 18.48 20.62
N THR A 403 19.69 17.46 21.37
CA THR A 403 18.98 16.19 21.38
C THR A 403 17.50 16.44 21.63
N GLU A 404 17.15 17.22 22.66
CA GLU A 404 15.82 17.63 23.18
C GLU A 404 14.84 18.35 22.23
N LYS A 405 15.12 18.46 20.93
CA LYS A 405 14.25 19.15 19.98
C LYS A 405 13.97 18.32 18.74
N LEU A 406 12.79 18.52 18.16
CA LEU A 406 12.40 18.03 16.84
C LEU A 406 12.08 19.21 15.93
N ARG A 407 12.73 19.23 14.76
CA ARG A 407 12.48 20.17 13.68
C ARG A 407 11.06 20.00 13.12
N PRO A 408 10.51 21.02 12.45
CA PRO A 408 9.26 20.91 11.71
C PRO A 408 9.20 19.63 10.88
N PHE A 409 8.11 18.88 11.02
CA PHE A 409 7.88 17.60 10.33
C PHE A 409 8.97 16.52 10.51
N GLU A 410 9.84 16.64 11.51
CA GLU A 410 10.90 15.66 11.73
C GLU A 410 10.37 14.34 12.30
N CYS A 411 10.89 13.23 11.78
CA CYS A 411 10.84 11.93 12.44
C CYS A 411 12.16 11.64 13.15
N ALA A 412 12.08 11.21 14.41
CA ALA A 412 13.23 10.69 15.15
C ALA A 412 12.92 9.30 15.71
N VAL A 413 13.89 8.39 15.61
CA VAL A 413 13.78 7.05 16.19
C VAL A 413 14.84 6.88 17.26
N MET A 414 14.42 6.36 18.40
CA MET A 414 15.27 6.17 19.57
C MET A 414 15.12 4.77 20.13
N SER A 415 16.12 4.29 20.87
CA SER A 415 16.05 3.03 21.56
C SER A 415 16.55 3.09 23.01
N SER A 416 16.01 2.19 23.84
CA SER A 416 16.48 1.97 25.21
C SER A 416 17.88 1.36 25.30
N ILE A 417 18.40 0.82 24.18
CA ILE A 417 19.75 0.26 24.08
C ILE A 417 20.41 0.87 22.81
N PRO A 418 21.68 1.29 22.85
CA PRO A 418 22.38 1.89 21.71
C PRO A 418 22.45 1.00 20.47
#